data_AF-A0AAP0MD88-F1
#
_entry.id   AF-A0AAP0MD88-F1
#
_cell.length_a   1.000
_cell.length_b   1.000
_cell.length_c   1.000
_cell.angle_alpha   90.00
_cell.angle_beta   90.00
_cell.angle_gamma   90.00
#
_symmetry.space_group_name_H-M   'P 1'
#
loop_
_entity.id
_entity.type
_entity.pdbx_description
1 polymer ?
#
loop_
_entity_poly.entity_id
_entity_poly.type
_entity_poly.pdbx_seq_one_letter_code
_entity_poly.pdbx_strand_id
1 'polypeptide(L)'
;MAASSSSSSSCIYEVFLNFRGEDTRRIFTCHLYDDLYDKKKIKTFMDDEKLRRGDEISDALLNAIQGSKISVVIFSKDYGSSKWCLNELVKILECKHTNRQIIIPVFYGVSPSDVRHQTGIFKHGFDQLKQHFEEKPEMVQRWRDALRETSGLAGHESTKFRHDAELVNKIVEDVLKNLEKITVSTDSSNGLVGLNSRIEQIKPFLCMDLSDTVQIVGIWGMGGIGKTTLAEAIFDQFTGEFDGSCFMSDVRRNSETGGGLEHLQKEMLSTILSEKLEVAGANIPHFTKERVWRMKVLIVLDDVNEVGQLEGLIGELDQFGPGSRIVVTTRDKGVLEKFRGEEKKIHRVNGLEFEEAFEHFCNFAFKENHCPTNLNWHSRRVVEYAKGNPLVLKVLGSSLCLKRKSHWENGTDAIEGIFLDLSKIKCINLDPGAFTNMSNLRLLKFYVPKFYEIERFPKFPQISGKITRLYLDQSAIEEVPSSIECLTDLEVLDLRDCKRLKRISTRFCKLRSLVDLFVNGCLNLERFPEILEKMEHLKRINLDGTAITELPSSFENLPGLEELFQLDQLLVNYHPLLQIQTHF
;
A
#
# COMPACT_ATOMS: atom_id res chain seq x y z
N MET A 1 3.41 47.82 4.02
CA MET A 1 3.29 46.81 5.09
C MET A 1 3.55 45.46 4.48
N ALA A 2 4.79 44.97 4.59
CA ALA A 2 5.15 43.63 4.16
C ALA A 2 4.74 42.66 5.27
N ALA A 3 3.82 41.74 4.97
CA ALA A 3 3.46 40.65 5.84
C ALA A 3 4.65 39.69 5.94
N SER A 4 5.22 39.57 7.12
CA SER A 4 6.33 38.67 7.43
C SER A 4 5.89 37.23 7.23
N SER A 5 6.52 36.54 6.28
CA SER A 5 6.52 35.10 6.17
C SER A 5 7.04 34.49 7.47
N SER A 6 6.22 33.71 8.18
CA SER A 6 6.67 32.85 9.28
C SER A 6 7.67 31.85 8.70
N SER A 7 8.96 32.10 8.90
CA SER A 7 10.00 31.14 8.59
C SER A 7 9.80 29.95 9.51
N SER A 8 9.41 28.80 8.96
CA SER A 8 9.56 27.51 9.62
C SER A 8 11.03 27.39 10.05
N SER A 9 11.32 27.51 11.34
CA SER A 9 12.66 27.29 11.88
C SER A 9 13.04 25.86 11.57
N SER A 10 13.95 25.66 10.61
CA SER A 10 14.49 24.36 10.29
C SER A 10 15.18 23.81 11.53
N CYS A 11 14.56 22.82 12.17
CA CYS A 11 15.09 22.10 13.33
C CYS A 11 16.43 21.45 12.93
N ILE A 12 17.54 22.01 13.41
CA ILE A 12 18.90 21.55 13.06
C ILE A 12 19.24 20.25 13.81
N TYR A 13 18.77 20.13 15.06
CA TYR A 13 18.98 18.98 15.93
C TYR A 13 17.66 18.56 16.57
N GLU A 14 17.51 17.28 16.88
CA GLU A 14 16.33 16.71 17.55
C GLU A 14 16.54 16.63 19.05
N VAL A 15 17.75 16.31 19.48
CA VAL A 15 18.13 16.13 20.89
C VAL A 15 19.35 16.99 21.23
N PHE A 16 19.30 17.67 22.38
CA PHE A 16 20.42 18.41 22.95
C PHE A 16 20.88 17.74 24.26
N LEU A 17 22.18 17.46 24.39
CA LEU A 17 22.75 16.91 25.63
C LEU A 17 23.42 18.01 26.46
N ASN A 18 22.90 18.25 27.67
CA ASN A 18 23.46 19.18 28.64
C ASN A 18 24.09 18.42 29.81
N PHE A 19 25.40 18.56 30.01
CA PHE A 19 26.15 17.74 30.96
C PHE A 19 27.46 18.42 31.40
N ARG A 20 28.02 17.96 32.52
CA ARG A 20 29.39 18.32 32.93
C ARG A 20 30.40 17.42 32.23
N GLY A 21 31.15 18.01 31.29
CA GLY A 21 32.10 17.26 30.46
C GLY A 21 33.17 16.49 31.24
N GLU A 22 33.69 17.07 32.31
CA GLU A 22 34.72 16.43 33.16
C GLU A 22 34.20 15.18 33.87
N ASP A 23 32.91 15.12 34.17
CA ASP A 23 32.32 14.06 35.00
C ASP A 23 31.87 12.87 34.14
N THR A 24 31.16 13.15 33.03
CA THR A 24 30.39 12.12 32.32
C THR A 24 30.76 11.92 30.86
N ARG A 25 31.56 12.81 30.24
CA ARG A 25 31.83 12.78 28.78
C ARG A 25 32.39 11.44 28.30
N ARG A 26 33.39 10.89 28.99
CA ARG A 26 34.14 9.69 28.56
C ARG A 26 33.60 8.38 29.12
N ILE A 27 32.53 8.45 29.91
CA ILE A 27 31.97 7.29 30.61
C ILE A 27 30.53 7.12 30.12
N PHE A 28 29.62 7.91 30.67
CA PHE A 28 28.19 7.74 30.42
C PHE A 28 27.72 8.46 29.14
N THR A 29 28.09 9.73 28.97
CA THR A 29 27.51 10.58 27.92
C THR A 29 27.95 10.17 26.52
N CYS A 30 29.18 9.66 26.33
CA CYS A 30 29.60 9.14 25.03
C CYS A 30 28.78 7.93 24.60
N HIS A 31 28.51 6.98 25.50
CA HIS A 31 27.69 5.82 25.17
C HIS A 31 26.24 6.22 24.85
N LEU A 32 25.68 7.20 25.57
CA LEU A 32 24.37 7.75 25.24
C LEU A 32 24.38 8.45 23.88
N TYR A 33 25.44 9.20 23.56
CA TYR A 33 25.58 9.85 22.27
C TYR A 33 25.69 8.85 21.11
N ASP A 34 26.53 7.83 21.24
CA ASP A 34 26.71 6.78 20.22
C ASP A 34 25.40 6.03 19.97
N ASP A 35 24.64 5.72 21.03
CA ASP A 35 23.35 5.03 20.88
C ASP A 35 22.29 5.93 20.21
N LEU A 36 22.22 7.20 20.56
CA LEU A 36 21.28 8.14 19.93
C LEU A 36 21.68 8.48 18.48
N TYR A 37 22.92 8.90 18.25
CA TYR A 37 23.40 9.42 16.97
C TYR A 37 23.82 8.30 16.01
N ASP A 38 24.70 7.40 16.44
CA ASP A 38 25.26 6.39 15.54
C ASP A 38 24.33 5.19 15.34
N LYS A 39 23.72 4.66 16.41
CA LYS A 39 22.84 3.49 16.31
C LYS A 39 21.42 3.85 15.89
N LYS A 40 20.80 4.86 16.50
CA LYS A 40 19.40 5.24 16.26
C LYS A 40 19.21 6.36 15.23
N LYS A 41 20.29 6.98 14.75
CA LYS A 41 20.26 8.05 13.73
C LYS A 41 19.45 9.29 14.12
N ILE A 42 19.33 9.55 15.42
CA ILE A 42 18.70 10.74 15.96
C ILE A 42 19.70 11.89 15.91
N LYS A 43 19.31 13.03 15.33
CA LYS A 43 20.19 14.21 15.22
C LYS A 43 20.46 14.80 16.60
N THR A 44 21.50 14.30 17.26
CA THR A 44 21.85 14.65 18.62
C THR A 44 23.02 15.62 18.62
N PHE A 45 22.89 16.71 19.36
CA PHE A 45 23.97 17.66 19.62
C PHE A 45 24.65 17.33 20.95
N MET A 46 25.97 17.13 20.90
CA MET A 46 26.85 17.01 22.05
C MET A 46 27.95 18.05 21.91
N ASP A 47 28.09 18.93 22.90
CA ASP A 47 29.08 20.00 22.87
C ASP A 47 30.52 19.46 22.82
N ASP A 48 31.32 19.98 21.88
CA ASP A 48 32.76 19.72 21.74
C ASP A 48 33.53 20.80 22.50
N GLU A 49 34.57 20.42 23.25
CA GLU A 49 35.39 21.35 24.04
C GLU A 49 36.00 22.48 23.18
N LYS A 50 36.13 22.29 21.87
CA LYS A 50 36.65 23.28 20.93
C LYS A 50 35.73 24.49 20.70
N LEU A 51 34.43 24.37 20.99
CA LEU A 51 33.47 25.48 20.87
C LEU A 51 33.50 26.44 22.07
N ARG A 52 34.34 26.16 23.06
CA ARG A 52 34.45 26.88 24.32
C ARG A 52 35.53 27.97 24.24
N ARG A 53 35.21 29.14 23.67
CA ARG A 53 36.07 30.34 23.73
C ARG A 53 35.30 31.53 24.31
N GLY A 54 35.73 31.99 25.48
CA GLY A 54 35.16 33.18 26.16
C GLY A 54 34.12 32.86 27.23
N ASP A 55 33.56 33.92 27.82
CA ASP A 55 32.62 33.89 28.96
C ASP A 55 31.13 33.81 28.56
N GLU A 56 30.85 33.86 27.25
CA GLU A 56 29.52 33.91 26.64
C GLU A 56 29.18 32.58 25.94
N ILE A 57 27.89 32.25 25.90
CA ILE A 57 27.40 31.10 25.14
C ILE A 57 27.60 31.40 23.65
N SER A 58 28.28 30.52 22.90
CA SER A 58 28.42 30.71 21.46
C SER A 58 27.05 30.72 20.76
N ASP A 59 26.87 31.58 19.76
CA ASP A 59 25.62 31.65 18.98
C ASP A 59 25.24 30.27 18.39
N ALA A 60 26.25 29.46 18.06
CA ALA A 60 26.05 28.09 17.61
C ALA A 60 25.37 27.20 18.66
N LEU A 61 25.74 27.32 19.93
CA LEU A 61 25.14 26.57 21.02
C LEU A 61 23.73 27.06 21.34
N LEU A 62 23.50 28.39 21.36
CA LEU A 62 22.16 28.95 21.56
C LEU A 62 21.19 28.43 20.48
N ASN A 63 21.63 28.43 19.23
CA ASN A 63 20.85 27.89 18.11
C ASN A 63 20.61 26.38 18.25
N ALA A 64 21.58 25.62 18.77
CA ALA A 64 21.40 24.19 19.03
C ALA A 64 20.36 23.92 20.12
N ILE A 65 20.38 24.68 21.23
CA ILE A 65 19.39 24.56 22.31
C ILE A 65 18.00 24.91 21.80
N GLN A 66 17.86 26.07 21.15
CA GLN A 66 16.57 26.56 20.63
C GLN A 66 16.01 25.69 19.50
N GLY A 67 16.88 25.11 18.69
CA GLY A 67 16.52 24.26 17.56
C GLY A 67 16.16 22.83 17.94
N SER A 68 16.43 22.39 19.18
CA SER A 68 16.21 21.02 19.63
C SER A 68 14.81 20.78 20.16
N LYS A 69 14.21 19.62 19.85
CA LYS A 69 12.87 19.23 20.35
C LYS A 69 12.93 18.69 21.78
N ILE A 70 14.00 17.98 22.11
CA ILE A 70 14.22 17.37 23.42
C ILE A 70 15.58 17.83 23.95
N SER A 71 15.64 18.15 25.24
CA SER A 71 16.89 18.40 25.97
C SER A 71 17.06 17.35 27.07
N VAL A 72 18.13 16.56 27.01
CA VAL A 72 18.51 15.62 28.06
C VAL A 72 19.51 16.30 28.98
N VAL A 73 19.14 16.47 30.25
CA VAL A 73 19.95 17.18 31.25
C VAL A 73 20.55 16.18 32.21
N ILE A 74 21.87 16.00 32.16
CA ILE A 74 22.61 15.01 32.95
C ILE A 74 23.25 15.72 34.14
N PHE A 75 22.60 15.62 35.30
CA PHE A 75 23.13 16.09 36.57
C PHE A 75 24.15 15.11 37.13
N SER A 76 25.37 15.61 37.35
CA SER A 76 26.47 14.92 38.00
C SER A 76 26.91 15.67 39.26
N LYS A 77 27.86 15.09 40.00
CA LYS A 77 28.38 15.66 41.24
C LYS A 77 28.85 17.10 41.10
N ASP A 78 29.65 17.41 40.07
CA ASP A 78 30.27 18.73 39.89
C ASP A 78 29.56 19.57 38.82
N TYR A 79 28.38 19.16 38.37
CA TYR A 79 27.56 19.94 37.43
C TYR A 79 27.28 21.36 37.94
N GLY A 80 26.93 21.50 39.23
CA GLY A 80 26.64 22.79 39.86
C GLY A 80 27.84 23.74 39.98
N SER A 81 29.07 23.27 39.77
CA SER A 81 30.28 24.11 39.75
C SER A 81 30.49 24.86 38.43
N SER A 82 29.77 24.46 37.38
CA SER A 82 29.96 24.97 36.02
C SER A 82 28.97 26.09 35.70
N LYS A 83 29.46 27.34 35.67
CA LYS A 83 28.70 28.51 35.15
C LYS A 83 28.04 28.21 33.80
N TRP A 84 28.74 27.50 32.94
CA TRP A 84 28.30 27.20 31.59
C TRP A 84 27.13 26.22 31.56
N CYS A 85 27.23 25.10 32.28
CA CYS A 85 26.14 24.12 32.37
C CYS A 85 24.86 24.74 32.94
N LEU A 86 25.00 25.61 33.95
CA LEU A 86 23.87 26.31 34.56
C LEU A 86 23.25 27.37 33.64
N ASN A 87 24.06 28.08 32.83
CA ASN A 87 23.54 29.02 31.85
C ASN A 87 22.80 28.31 30.70
N GLU A 88 23.32 27.18 30.23
CA GLU A 88 22.61 26.31 29.29
C GLU A 88 21.28 25.83 29.89
N LEU A 89 21.27 25.38 31.15
CA LEU A 89 20.05 24.92 31.83
C LEU A 89 18.97 26.00 31.91
N VAL A 90 19.37 27.23 32.27
CA VAL A 90 18.46 28.38 32.27
C VAL A 90 17.88 28.58 30.87
N LYS A 91 18.70 28.46 29.83
CA LYS A 91 18.24 28.62 28.45
C LYS A 91 17.30 27.49 28.01
N ILE A 92 17.59 26.25 28.37
CA ILE A 92 16.74 25.08 28.11
C ILE A 92 15.37 25.29 28.75
N LEU A 93 15.30 25.82 29.98
CA LEU A 93 14.03 26.12 30.63
C LEU A 93 13.27 27.26 29.96
N GLU A 94 13.96 28.32 29.54
CA GLU A 94 13.32 29.35 28.71
C GLU A 94 12.70 28.73 27.44
N CYS A 95 13.43 27.83 26.77
CA CYS A 95 12.95 27.12 25.57
C CYS A 95 11.81 26.14 25.86
N LYS A 96 11.76 25.52 27.04
CA LYS A 96 10.59 24.74 27.48
C LYS A 96 9.33 25.61 27.54
N HIS A 97 9.44 26.84 28.07
CA HIS A 97 8.30 27.74 28.17
C HIS A 97 7.89 28.35 26.82
N THR A 98 8.84 28.72 25.97
CA THR A 98 8.55 29.39 24.69
C THR A 98 8.27 28.42 23.54
N ASN A 99 9.04 27.33 23.44
CA ASN A 99 9.04 26.42 22.29
C ASN A 99 8.44 25.03 22.62
N ARG A 100 7.91 24.85 23.84
CA ARG A 100 7.40 23.55 24.35
C ARG A 100 8.41 22.41 24.24
N GLN A 101 9.70 22.73 24.38
CA GLN A 101 10.77 21.75 24.39
C GLN A 101 10.59 20.77 25.55
N ILE A 102 10.76 19.47 25.30
CA ILE A 102 10.68 18.43 26.33
C ILE A 102 12.02 18.34 27.05
N ILE A 103 12.00 18.27 28.38
CA ILE A 103 13.21 18.09 29.19
C ILE A 103 13.17 16.71 29.87
N ILE A 104 14.25 15.93 29.72
CA ILE A 104 14.44 14.65 30.39
C ILE A 104 15.63 14.78 31.35
N PRO A 105 15.41 14.93 32.67
CA PRO A 105 16.48 14.96 33.64
C PRO A 105 17.03 13.56 33.93
N VAL A 106 18.35 13.45 34.00
CA VAL A 106 19.10 12.25 34.37
C VAL A 106 19.98 12.59 35.56
N PHE A 107 19.76 11.93 36.69
CA PHE A 107 20.50 12.12 37.93
C PHE A 107 21.56 11.02 38.04
N TYR A 108 22.78 11.34 37.60
CA TYR A 108 23.90 10.40 37.51
C TYR A 108 24.82 10.54 38.72
N GLY A 109 24.71 9.59 39.65
CA GLY A 109 25.48 9.59 40.90
C GLY A 109 25.07 10.68 41.90
N VAL A 110 23.91 11.31 41.69
CA VAL A 110 23.32 12.35 42.56
C VAL A 110 21.84 12.08 42.77
N SER A 111 21.25 12.54 43.87
CA SER A 111 19.81 12.41 44.11
C SER A 111 19.04 13.63 43.58
N PRO A 112 17.79 13.47 43.11
CA PRO A 112 16.95 14.60 42.67
C PRO A 112 16.73 15.65 43.78
N SER A 113 16.65 15.18 45.03
CA SER A 113 16.49 16.05 46.21
C SER A 113 17.73 16.93 46.41
N ASP A 114 18.93 16.36 46.26
CA ASP A 114 20.18 17.10 46.39
C ASP A 114 20.35 18.17 45.32
N VAL A 115 19.96 17.88 44.08
CA VAL A 115 19.99 18.88 43.00
C VAL A 115 18.92 19.95 43.23
N ARG A 116 17.71 19.58 43.65
CA ARG A 116 16.58 20.50 43.89
C ARG A 116 16.86 21.50 45.02
N HIS A 117 17.46 21.04 46.11
CA HIS A 117 17.73 21.84 47.30
C HIS A 117 19.19 22.33 47.40
N GLN A 118 20.03 21.94 46.43
CA GLN A 118 21.47 22.20 46.41
C GLN A 118 22.14 21.71 47.70
N THR A 119 21.82 20.49 48.11
CA THR A 119 22.31 19.82 49.33
C THR A 119 23.24 18.65 48.99
N GLY A 120 23.73 17.97 50.02
CA GLY A 120 24.51 16.73 49.87
C GLY A 120 25.78 16.92 49.03
N ILE A 121 26.00 15.98 48.10
CA ILE A 121 27.18 15.93 47.23
C ILE A 121 27.21 17.11 46.24
N PHE A 122 26.03 17.59 45.80
CA PHE A 122 25.90 18.67 44.83
C PHE A 122 26.19 20.05 45.42
N LYS A 123 26.04 20.20 46.75
CA LYS A 123 26.24 21.46 47.48
C LYS A 123 27.64 22.03 47.28
N HIS A 124 28.67 21.19 47.39
CA HIS A 124 30.06 21.65 47.39
C HIS A 124 30.42 22.39 46.10
N GLY A 125 30.09 21.81 44.93
CA GLY A 125 30.35 22.45 43.65
C GLY A 125 29.55 23.75 43.47
N PHE A 126 28.29 23.78 43.90
CA PHE A 126 27.44 24.95 43.77
C PHE A 126 27.83 26.10 44.72
N ASP A 127 28.23 25.81 45.96
CA ASP A 127 28.66 26.81 46.93
C ASP A 127 29.98 27.47 46.51
N GLN A 128 30.91 26.72 45.92
CA GLN A 128 32.14 27.28 45.34
C GLN A 128 31.83 28.28 44.23
N LEU A 129 30.92 27.94 43.31
CA LEU A 129 30.51 28.86 42.26
C LEU A 129 29.80 30.09 42.85
N LYS A 130 28.96 29.91 43.87
CA LYS A 130 28.25 31.01 44.53
C LYS A 130 29.20 32.08 45.08
N GLN A 131 30.31 31.66 45.70
CA GLN A 131 31.32 32.60 46.24
C GLN A 131 31.94 33.48 45.15
N HIS A 132 32.14 32.93 43.95
CA HIS A 132 32.69 33.69 42.81
C HIS A 132 31.69 34.67 42.18
N PHE A 133 30.41 34.56 42.50
CA PHE A 133 29.32 35.37 41.93
C PHE A 133 28.51 36.11 43.02
N GLU A 134 29.11 36.38 44.18
CA GLU A 134 28.46 37.13 45.27
C GLU A 134 27.98 38.52 44.83
N GLU A 135 28.70 39.15 43.89
CA GLU A 135 28.34 40.45 43.30
C GLU A 135 27.15 40.39 42.32
N LYS A 136 26.68 39.20 41.94
CA LYS A 136 25.56 38.98 40.99
C LYS A 136 24.49 38.04 41.56
N PRO A 137 23.80 38.44 42.66
CA PRO A 137 22.84 37.57 43.34
C PRO A 137 21.65 37.15 42.48
N GLU A 138 21.23 38.00 41.53
CA GLU A 138 20.15 37.70 40.59
C GLU A 138 20.47 36.50 39.69
N MET A 139 21.73 36.37 39.26
CA MET A 139 22.18 35.27 38.41
C MET A 139 22.16 33.94 39.17
N VAL A 140 22.65 33.95 40.41
CA VAL A 140 22.62 32.79 41.30
C VAL A 140 21.18 32.36 41.59
N GLN A 141 20.25 33.32 41.73
CA GLN A 141 18.84 33.01 41.93
C GLN A 141 18.22 32.33 40.71
N ARG A 142 18.50 32.82 39.49
CA ARG A 142 18.06 32.16 38.25
C ARG A 142 18.56 30.72 38.14
N TRP A 143 19.81 30.46 38.53
CA TRP A 143 20.35 29.09 38.55
C TRP A 143 19.63 28.20 39.58
N ARG A 144 19.34 28.71 40.79
CA ARG A 144 18.57 27.97 41.80
C ARG A 144 17.18 27.62 41.31
N ASP A 145 16.50 28.57 40.68
CA ASP A 145 15.16 28.37 40.12
C ASP A 145 15.19 27.32 39.03
N ALA A 146 16.20 27.37 38.15
CA ALA A 146 16.39 26.40 37.08
C ALA A 146 16.63 24.97 37.57
N LEU A 147 17.51 24.81 38.55
CA LEU A 147 17.79 23.52 39.20
C LEU A 147 16.54 22.98 39.90
N ARG A 148 15.81 23.83 40.62
CA ARG A 148 14.60 23.45 41.36
C ARG A 148 13.49 22.96 40.42
N GLU A 149 13.26 23.67 39.31
CA GLU A 149 12.23 23.32 38.35
C GLU A 149 12.58 22.03 37.61
N THR A 150 13.80 21.93 37.06
CA THR A 150 14.22 20.76 36.28
C THR A 150 14.26 19.50 37.13
N SER A 151 14.73 19.60 38.38
CA SER A 151 14.73 18.47 39.32
C SER A 151 13.34 18.05 39.78
N GLY A 152 12.32 18.87 39.52
CA GLY A 152 10.92 18.54 39.77
C GLY A 152 10.24 17.75 38.67
N LEU A 153 10.89 17.59 37.52
CA LEU A 153 10.37 16.80 36.41
C LEU A 153 10.65 15.31 36.63
N ALA A 154 9.81 14.46 36.03
CA ALA A 154 10.07 13.02 36.01
C ALA A 154 11.33 12.73 35.18
N GLY A 155 12.23 11.92 35.73
CA GLY A 155 13.52 11.62 35.13
C GLY A 155 14.09 10.29 35.59
N HIS A 156 15.35 10.04 35.25
CA HIS A 156 16.04 8.78 35.55
C HIS A 156 17.10 8.97 36.63
N GLU A 157 17.11 8.11 37.64
CA GLU A 157 18.17 8.09 38.67
C GLU A 157 19.08 6.90 38.41
N SER A 158 20.39 7.13 38.28
CA SER A 158 21.33 6.06 37.94
C SER A 158 21.40 4.95 38.98
N THR A 159 21.11 5.26 40.25
CA THR A 159 21.09 4.31 41.36
C THR A 159 19.97 3.27 41.27
N LYS A 160 18.95 3.50 40.42
CA LYS A 160 17.84 2.56 40.21
C LYS A 160 18.15 1.49 39.15
N PHE A 161 19.27 1.60 38.44
CA PHE A 161 19.66 0.69 37.37
C PHE A 161 20.85 -0.15 37.81
N ARG A 162 20.95 -1.37 37.27
CA ARG A 162 22.05 -2.27 37.67
C ARG A 162 23.37 -1.77 37.09
N HIS A 163 23.39 -1.39 35.80
CA HIS A 163 24.57 -0.96 35.04
C HIS A 163 24.21 0.21 34.09
N ASP A 164 25.20 1.00 33.69
CA ASP A 164 25.01 2.20 32.85
C ASP A 164 24.35 1.90 31.49
N ALA A 165 24.61 0.74 30.89
CA ALA A 165 24.00 0.34 29.63
C ALA A 165 22.45 0.24 29.72
N GLU A 166 21.93 -0.23 30.85
CA GLU A 166 20.49 -0.33 31.09
C GLU A 166 19.85 1.07 31.18
N LEU A 167 20.53 1.99 31.87
CA LEU A 167 20.12 3.39 31.96
C LEU A 167 20.15 4.07 30.59
N VAL A 168 21.21 3.86 29.79
CA VAL A 168 21.32 4.40 28.42
C VAL A 168 20.16 3.91 27.56
N ASN A 169 19.91 2.60 27.52
CA ASN A 169 18.80 2.03 26.75
C ASN A 169 17.46 2.65 27.16
N LYS A 170 17.23 2.81 28.48
CA LYS A 170 16.00 3.40 29.00
C LYS A 170 15.81 4.86 28.57
N ILE A 171 16.89 5.65 28.56
CA ILE A 171 16.85 7.05 28.10
C ILE A 171 16.58 7.10 26.60
N VAL A 172 17.23 6.25 25.81
CA VAL A 172 17.04 6.18 24.35
C VAL A 172 15.57 5.83 24.02
N GLU A 173 14.98 4.85 24.72
CA GLU A 173 13.55 4.53 24.58
C GLU A 173 12.65 5.72 24.89
N ASP A 174 12.91 6.44 25.98
CA ASP A 174 12.07 7.56 26.41
C ASP A 174 12.23 8.76 25.45
N VAL A 175 13.42 8.98 24.89
CA VAL A 175 13.65 9.96 23.81
C VAL A 175 12.84 9.60 22.57
N LEU A 176 12.92 8.35 22.10
CA LEU A 176 12.17 7.88 20.92
C LEU A 176 10.67 8.04 21.10
N LYS A 177 10.12 7.58 22.23
CA LYS A 177 8.70 7.72 22.56
C LYS A 177 8.23 9.19 22.56
N ASN A 178 9.08 10.10 23.02
CA ASN A 178 8.75 11.53 23.02
C ASN A 178 8.84 12.13 21.60
N LEU A 179 9.82 11.74 20.79
CA LEU A 179 9.92 12.16 19.39
C LEU A 179 8.72 11.67 18.56
N GLU A 180 8.31 10.42 18.75
CA GLU A 180 7.13 9.83 18.09
C GLU A 180 5.84 10.57 18.46
N LYS A 181 5.64 10.90 19.74
CA LYS A 181 4.49 11.71 20.16
C LYS A 181 4.47 13.08 19.49
N ILE A 182 5.64 13.68 19.29
CA ILE A 182 5.75 14.97 18.61
C ILE A 182 5.38 14.82 17.12
N THR A 183 5.88 13.80 16.42
CA THR A 183 5.56 13.56 14.99
C THR A 183 4.10 13.20 14.75
N VAL A 184 3.50 12.36 15.60
CA VAL A 184 2.07 11.99 15.49
C VAL A 184 1.14 13.20 15.66
N SER A 185 1.56 14.22 16.41
CA SER A 185 0.79 15.47 16.55
C SER A 185 0.85 16.39 15.33
N THR A 186 1.85 16.21 14.46
CA THR A 186 2.04 16.99 13.22
C THR A 186 1.57 16.26 11.97
N ASP A 187 1.62 14.93 11.98
CA ASP A 187 1.06 14.12 10.91
C ASP A 187 -0.43 13.89 11.20
N SER A 188 -1.25 14.85 10.78
CA SER A 188 -2.64 14.56 10.45
C SER A 188 -2.67 13.25 9.67
N SER A 189 -3.17 12.20 10.32
CA SER A 189 -3.23 10.81 9.86
C SER A 189 -3.36 10.76 8.34
N ASN A 190 -2.28 10.36 7.66
CA ASN A 190 -2.34 9.98 6.24
C ASN A 190 -3.58 9.13 6.06
N GLY A 191 -4.56 9.59 5.27
CA GLY A 191 -5.97 9.18 5.23
C GLY A 191 -6.28 7.69 5.06
N LEU A 192 -5.77 6.85 5.96
CA LEU A 192 -5.89 5.41 6.05
C LEU A 192 -7.08 5.10 6.97
N VAL A 193 -8.26 5.34 6.42
CA VAL A 193 -9.55 5.08 7.09
C VAL A 193 -9.65 3.58 7.41
N GLY A 194 -10.03 3.24 8.65
CA GLY A 194 -10.30 1.86 9.06
C GLY A 194 -9.09 0.94 9.20
N LEU A 195 -7.86 1.48 9.33
CA LEU A 195 -6.66 0.65 9.51
C LEU A 195 -6.56 0.08 10.94
N ASN A 196 -6.82 0.90 11.97
CA ASN A 196 -6.75 0.47 13.37
C ASN A 196 -7.73 -0.66 13.69
N SER A 197 -8.95 -0.63 13.13
CA SER A 197 -9.94 -1.69 13.32
C SER A 197 -9.47 -3.04 12.75
N ARG A 198 -8.74 -3.03 11.63
CA ARG A 198 -8.16 -4.23 11.01
C ARG A 198 -6.97 -4.78 11.80
N ILE A 199 -6.13 -3.90 12.35
CA ILE A 199 -5.03 -4.34 13.20
C ILE A 199 -5.56 -5.06 14.44
N GLU A 200 -6.60 -4.53 15.09
CA GLU A 200 -7.24 -5.19 16.24
C GLU A 200 -7.90 -6.54 15.88
N GLN A 201 -8.31 -6.75 14.62
CA GLN A 201 -8.76 -8.08 14.16
C GLN A 201 -7.59 -9.07 13.99
N ILE A 202 -6.39 -8.58 13.65
CA ILE A 202 -5.21 -9.42 13.43
C ILE A 202 -4.43 -9.71 14.72
N LYS A 203 -4.46 -8.79 15.67
CA LYS A 203 -3.75 -8.88 16.95
C LYS A 203 -3.96 -10.21 17.72
N PRO A 204 -5.18 -10.79 17.80
CA PRO A 204 -5.38 -12.10 18.42
C PRO A 204 -4.71 -13.24 17.65
N PHE A 205 -4.50 -13.08 16.33
CA PHE A 205 -3.79 -14.08 15.52
C PHE A 205 -2.28 -14.02 15.71
N LEU A 206 -1.73 -12.86 16.10
CA LEU A 206 -0.31 -12.71 16.44
C LEU A 206 0.04 -13.36 17.79
N CYS A 207 -0.93 -13.70 18.65
CA CYS A 207 -0.73 -14.32 19.98
C CYS A 207 0.50 -13.80 20.73
N MET A 208 0.56 -12.50 20.98
CA MET A 208 1.72 -11.88 21.65
C MET A 208 1.99 -12.46 23.05
N ASP A 209 0.99 -13.11 23.67
CA ASP A 209 1.07 -13.71 25.01
C ASP A 209 1.71 -15.11 25.05
N LEU A 210 1.90 -15.79 23.90
CA LEU A 210 2.50 -17.13 23.83
C LEU A 210 3.99 -17.03 23.48
N SER A 211 4.86 -17.11 24.49
CA SER A 211 6.32 -17.01 24.32
C SER A 211 7.00 -18.26 23.75
N ASP A 212 6.29 -19.39 23.69
CA ASP A 212 6.97 -20.69 23.60
C ASP A 212 6.99 -21.27 22.18
N THR A 213 6.28 -20.65 21.22
CA THR A 213 6.17 -21.14 19.84
C THR A 213 6.44 -20.06 18.80
N VAL A 214 6.87 -20.49 17.61
CA VAL A 214 6.99 -19.66 16.40
C VAL A 214 5.66 -19.72 15.66
N GLN A 215 5.08 -18.56 15.34
CA GLN A 215 3.76 -18.51 14.70
C GLN A 215 3.80 -17.82 13.35
N ILE A 216 3.11 -18.42 12.37
CA ILE A 216 2.91 -17.83 11.04
C ILE A 216 1.49 -17.30 10.92
N VAL A 217 1.39 -16.02 10.55
CA VAL A 217 0.14 -15.34 10.23
C VAL A 217 0.11 -15.03 8.74
N GLY A 218 -0.79 -15.69 8.02
CA GLY A 218 -1.00 -15.49 6.59
C GLY A 218 -2.12 -14.48 6.33
N ILE A 219 -1.81 -13.36 5.68
CA ILE A 219 -2.75 -12.33 5.27
C ILE A 219 -3.04 -12.48 3.78
N TRP A 220 -4.29 -12.75 3.41
CA TRP A 220 -4.64 -12.92 2.00
C TRP A 220 -5.87 -12.11 1.56
N GLY A 221 -5.98 -11.87 0.26
CA GLY A 221 -7.07 -11.08 -0.31
C GLY A 221 -6.75 -10.51 -1.69
N MET A 222 -7.75 -9.88 -2.29
CA MET A 222 -7.67 -9.34 -3.66
C MET A 222 -6.55 -8.29 -3.82
N GLY A 223 -6.07 -8.10 -5.04
CA GLY A 223 -5.12 -7.01 -5.34
C GLY A 223 -5.69 -5.64 -4.94
N GLY A 224 -4.86 -4.77 -4.38
CA GLY A 224 -5.27 -3.42 -3.97
C GLY A 224 -6.13 -3.32 -2.71
N ILE A 225 -6.43 -4.44 -2.03
CA ILE A 225 -7.28 -4.45 -0.83
C ILE A 225 -6.60 -3.86 0.43
N GLY A 226 -5.30 -3.56 0.36
CA GLY A 226 -4.52 -3.00 1.49
C GLY A 226 -3.75 -4.02 2.33
N LYS A 227 -3.39 -5.19 1.79
CA LYS A 227 -2.58 -6.19 2.52
C LYS A 227 -1.20 -5.67 2.93
N THR A 228 -0.46 -5.10 1.98
CA THR A 228 0.86 -4.50 2.21
C THR A 228 0.77 -3.41 3.28
N THR A 229 -0.19 -2.49 3.15
CA THR A 229 -0.44 -1.43 4.13
C THR A 229 -0.78 -1.95 5.52
N LEU A 230 -1.53 -3.05 5.62
CA LEU A 230 -1.82 -3.70 6.90
C LEU A 230 -0.58 -4.37 7.50
N ALA A 231 0.25 -4.99 6.67
CA ALA A 231 1.49 -5.63 7.10
C ALA A 231 2.54 -4.60 7.55
N GLU A 232 2.66 -3.48 6.85
CA GLU A 232 3.48 -2.32 7.24
C GLU A 232 3.02 -1.77 8.60
N ALA A 233 1.72 -1.55 8.78
CA ALA A 233 1.20 -1.05 10.05
C ALA A 233 1.42 -2.01 11.23
N ILE A 234 1.32 -3.33 10.99
CA ILE A 234 1.69 -4.35 11.99
C ILE A 234 3.18 -4.28 12.29
N PHE A 235 4.02 -4.15 11.27
CA PHE A 235 5.47 -4.06 11.45
C PHE A 235 5.84 -2.84 12.32
N ASP A 236 5.34 -1.66 11.95
CA ASP A 236 5.62 -0.40 12.64
C ASP A 236 5.11 -0.43 14.09
N GLN A 237 3.93 -1.00 14.32
CA GLN A 237 3.34 -1.05 15.66
C GLN A 237 4.06 -2.04 16.60
N PHE A 238 4.49 -3.19 16.10
CA PHE A 238 4.97 -4.28 16.95
C PHE A 238 6.49 -4.48 16.91
N THR A 239 7.24 -3.83 16.01
CA THR A 239 8.70 -4.01 15.91
C THR A 239 9.46 -3.77 17.23
N GLY A 240 8.94 -2.95 18.14
CA GLY A 240 9.56 -2.67 19.43
C GLY A 240 9.49 -3.81 20.45
N GLU A 241 8.68 -4.84 20.20
CA GLU A 241 8.48 -5.99 21.11
C GLU A 241 9.36 -7.21 20.77
N PHE A 242 10.26 -7.07 19.79
CA PHE A 242 11.10 -8.13 19.24
C PHE A 242 12.58 -7.71 19.28
N ASP A 243 13.47 -8.69 19.46
CA ASP A 243 14.92 -8.48 19.50
C ASP A 243 15.50 -8.13 18.12
N GLY A 244 14.80 -8.54 17.05
CA GLY A 244 15.14 -8.21 15.67
C GLY A 244 13.91 -8.26 14.78
N SER A 245 13.86 -7.39 13.78
CA SER A 245 12.73 -7.31 12.87
C SER A 245 13.19 -7.10 11.42
N CYS A 246 12.43 -7.63 10.47
CA CYS A 246 12.71 -7.46 9.05
C CYS A 246 11.41 -7.37 8.24
N PHE A 247 11.33 -6.36 7.38
CA PHE A 247 10.26 -6.20 6.41
C PHE A 247 10.82 -6.40 5.00
N MET A 248 10.44 -7.51 4.38
CA MET A 248 10.79 -7.84 2.99
C MET A 248 9.65 -7.42 2.08
N SER A 249 9.83 -6.30 1.38
CA SER A 249 8.87 -5.81 0.40
C SER A 249 8.97 -6.59 -0.92
N ASP A 250 7.83 -6.78 -1.61
CA ASP A 250 7.71 -7.35 -2.96
C ASP A 250 8.60 -8.59 -3.19
N VAL A 251 8.42 -9.62 -2.36
CA VAL A 251 9.20 -10.88 -2.41
C VAL A 251 9.09 -11.52 -3.78
N ARG A 252 7.92 -11.45 -4.42
CA ARG A 252 7.72 -11.93 -5.79
C ARG A 252 8.74 -11.35 -6.75
N ARG A 253 8.78 -10.02 -6.88
CA ARG A 253 9.67 -9.37 -7.84
C ARG A 253 11.14 -9.52 -7.47
N ASN A 254 11.44 -9.42 -6.18
CA ASN A 254 12.82 -9.46 -5.69
C ASN A 254 13.42 -10.86 -5.78
N SER A 255 12.60 -11.91 -5.77
CA SER A 255 13.07 -13.29 -6.01
C SER A 255 13.48 -13.54 -7.46
N GLU A 256 13.00 -12.73 -8.40
CA GLU A 256 13.28 -12.82 -9.84
C GLU A 256 14.53 -12.03 -10.27
N THR A 257 15.07 -11.16 -9.40
CA THR A 257 16.20 -10.26 -9.72
C THR A 257 17.50 -10.65 -8.98
N GLY A 258 18.64 -10.43 -9.65
CA GLY A 258 19.96 -10.12 -9.06
C GLY A 258 20.66 -11.09 -8.09
N GLY A 259 20.08 -12.26 -7.78
CA GLY A 259 20.66 -13.21 -6.81
C GLY A 259 19.69 -14.26 -6.26
N GLY A 260 18.40 -14.16 -6.61
CA GLY A 260 17.37 -15.15 -6.26
C GLY A 260 17.02 -15.17 -4.77
N LEU A 261 16.38 -16.25 -4.32
CA LEU A 261 15.93 -16.41 -2.93
C LEU A 261 17.07 -16.43 -1.92
N GLU A 262 18.25 -16.92 -2.31
CA GLU A 262 19.43 -16.96 -1.44
C GLU A 262 19.90 -15.55 -1.04
N HIS A 263 19.83 -14.59 -1.97
CA HIS A 263 20.19 -13.20 -1.69
C HIS A 263 19.21 -12.57 -0.70
N LEU A 264 17.91 -12.76 -0.93
CA LEU A 264 16.86 -12.24 -0.05
C LEU A 264 16.93 -12.85 1.35
N GLN A 265 17.26 -14.14 1.46
CA GLN A 265 17.44 -14.77 2.75
C GLN A 265 18.64 -14.19 3.51
N LYS A 266 19.74 -13.90 2.82
CA LYS A 266 20.90 -13.21 3.42
C LYS A 266 20.57 -11.79 3.85
N GLU A 267 19.85 -11.04 3.02
CA GLU A 267 19.40 -9.69 3.33
C GLU A 267 18.50 -9.68 4.58
N MET A 268 17.54 -10.61 4.65
CA MET A 268 16.67 -10.79 5.81
C MET A 268 17.48 -11.05 7.09
N LEU A 269 18.40 -12.01 7.07
CA LEU A 269 19.24 -12.33 8.22
C LEU A 269 20.18 -11.19 8.61
N SER A 270 20.74 -10.48 7.63
CA SER A 270 21.61 -9.32 7.87
C SER A 270 20.85 -8.18 8.56
N THR A 271 19.58 -8.00 8.21
CA THR A 271 18.69 -7.00 8.81
C THR A 271 18.34 -7.38 10.24
N ILE A 272 17.94 -8.64 10.47
CA ILE A 272 17.62 -9.16 11.82
C ILE A 272 18.80 -9.02 12.76
N LEU A 273 20.01 -9.36 12.31
CA LEU A 273 21.23 -9.31 13.12
C LEU A 273 21.89 -7.92 13.15
N SER A 274 21.40 -6.97 12.35
CA SER A 274 21.99 -5.64 12.18
C SER A 274 23.48 -5.66 11.81
N GLU A 275 23.90 -6.65 11.00
CA GLU A 275 25.29 -6.85 10.59
C GLU A 275 25.38 -7.26 9.11
N LYS A 276 26.46 -6.89 8.43
CA LYS A 276 26.70 -7.37 7.05
C LYS A 276 27.23 -8.79 7.08
N LEU A 277 26.42 -9.73 6.59
CA LEU A 277 26.79 -11.13 6.44
C LEU A 277 27.56 -11.33 5.12
N GLU A 278 28.90 -11.39 5.19
CA GLU A 278 29.75 -11.79 4.05
C GLU A 278 29.85 -13.33 3.99
N VAL A 279 28.81 -13.99 3.48
CA VAL A 279 28.81 -15.45 3.33
C VAL A 279 29.23 -15.83 1.91
N ALA A 280 30.40 -16.45 1.79
CA ALA A 280 30.86 -17.11 0.57
C ALA A 280 30.10 -18.44 0.39
N GLY A 281 29.07 -18.46 -0.47
CA GLY A 281 28.30 -19.65 -0.83
C GLY A 281 26.79 -19.58 -0.53
N ALA A 282 26.05 -20.61 -0.93
CA ALA A 282 24.59 -20.72 -0.85
C ALA A 282 24.06 -21.06 0.57
N ASN A 283 24.90 -21.62 1.44
CA ASN A 283 24.46 -22.10 2.76
C ASN A 283 24.67 -21.04 3.86
N ILE A 284 23.63 -20.79 4.65
CA ILE A 284 23.71 -20.01 5.88
C ILE A 284 24.58 -20.77 6.90
N PRO A 285 25.62 -20.14 7.50
CA PRO A 285 26.43 -20.78 8.53
C PRO A 285 25.57 -21.24 9.72
N HIS A 286 25.84 -22.44 10.25
CA HIS A 286 25.11 -23.00 11.40
C HIS A 286 25.07 -22.03 12.59
N PHE A 287 26.19 -21.35 12.86
CA PHE A 287 26.30 -20.36 13.92
C PHE A 287 25.35 -19.16 13.74
N THR A 288 25.08 -18.74 12.50
CA THR A 288 24.10 -17.67 12.22
C THR A 288 22.70 -18.11 12.57
N LYS A 289 22.32 -19.36 12.25
CA LYS A 289 21.03 -19.93 12.64
C LYS A 289 20.89 -20.01 14.17
N GLU A 290 21.93 -20.45 14.88
CA GLU A 290 21.92 -20.47 16.35
C GLU A 290 21.73 -19.08 16.98
N ARG A 291 22.28 -18.03 16.38
CA ARG A 291 22.11 -16.66 16.88
C ARG A 291 20.67 -16.19 16.72
N VAL A 292 20.08 -16.40 15.55
CA VAL A 292 18.68 -16.04 15.28
C VAL A 292 17.72 -16.89 16.11
N TRP A 293 18.06 -18.16 16.37
CA TRP A 293 17.30 -19.02 17.27
C TRP A 293 17.27 -18.55 18.73
N ARG A 294 18.23 -17.72 19.16
CA ARG A 294 18.23 -17.11 20.50
C ARG A 294 17.46 -15.79 20.56
N MET A 295 16.96 -15.31 19.44
CA MET A 295 16.25 -14.04 19.32
C MET A 295 14.76 -14.27 19.12
N LYS A 296 13.95 -13.40 19.72
CA LYS A 296 12.53 -13.27 19.40
C LYS A 296 12.40 -12.32 18.22
N VAL A 297 12.04 -12.81 17.03
CA VAL A 297 12.06 -11.99 15.79
C VAL A 297 10.68 -11.75 15.17
N LEU A 298 10.50 -10.60 14.53
CA LEU A 298 9.33 -10.27 13.70
C LEU A 298 9.71 -10.16 12.23
N ILE A 299 9.18 -11.04 11.40
CA ILE A 299 9.48 -11.08 9.96
C ILE A 299 8.19 -10.83 9.18
N VAL A 300 8.24 -9.90 8.23
CA VAL A 300 7.12 -9.63 7.32
C VAL A 300 7.57 -9.90 5.89
N LEU A 301 6.88 -10.80 5.20
CA LEU A 301 7.12 -11.16 3.80
C LEU A 301 5.95 -10.68 2.94
N ASP A 302 6.15 -9.65 2.13
CA ASP A 302 5.11 -9.02 1.32
C ASP A 302 5.03 -9.55 -0.13
N ASP A 303 3.81 -9.71 -0.65
CA ASP A 303 3.42 -10.15 -2.00
C ASP A 303 4.07 -11.48 -2.44
N VAL A 304 3.94 -12.53 -1.62
CA VAL A 304 4.40 -13.88 -1.95
C VAL A 304 3.39 -14.57 -2.89
N ASN A 305 3.86 -15.20 -3.97
CA ASN A 305 3.01 -15.89 -4.94
C ASN A 305 3.32 -17.39 -5.13
N GLU A 306 4.42 -17.89 -4.57
CA GLU A 306 4.83 -19.29 -4.72
C GLU A 306 5.28 -19.90 -3.39
N VAL A 307 4.99 -21.20 -3.20
CA VAL A 307 5.40 -21.92 -1.97
C VAL A 307 6.92 -21.99 -1.84
N GLY A 308 7.63 -22.13 -2.98
CA GLY A 308 9.09 -22.18 -3.00
C GLY A 308 9.76 -20.92 -2.47
N GLN A 309 9.11 -19.75 -2.57
CA GLN A 309 9.61 -18.50 -1.98
C GLN A 309 9.60 -18.57 -0.45
N LEU A 310 8.53 -19.12 0.14
CA LEU A 310 8.44 -19.32 1.58
C LEU A 310 9.44 -20.36 2.06
N GLU A 311 9.54 -21.50 1.36
CA GLU A 311 10.51 -22.55 1.70
C GLU A 311 11.95 -22.06 1.57
N GLY A 312 12.26 -21.23 0.56
CA GLY A 312 13.60 -20.65 0.38
C GLY A 312 13.98 -19.61 1.42
N LEU A 313 13.02 -18.79 1.90
CA LEU A 313 13.29 -17.74 2.89
C LEU A 313 13.22 -18.27 4.33
N ILE A 314 12.16 -19.00 4.66
CA ILE A 314 11.82 -19.48 6.01
C ILE A 314 12.42 -20.86 6.27
N GLY A 315 12.81 -21.65 5.26
CA GLY A 315 13.39 -22.99 5.48
C GLY A 315 12.54 -23.85 6.44
N GLU A 316 13.16 -24.30 7.54
CA GLU A 316 12.50 -24.97 8.65
C GLU A 316 12.20 -23.97 9.79
N LEU A 317 11.04 -24.10 10.45
CA LEU A 317 10.59 -23.16 11.49
C LEU A 317 11.43 -23.20 12.77
N ASP A 318 12.18 -24.27 12.97
CA ASP A 318 13.10 -24.46 14.09
C ASP A 318 14.33 -23.53 14.03
N GLN A 319 14.55 -22.82 12.91
CA GLN A 319 15.62 -21.83 12.82
C GLN A 319 15.37 -20.55 13.63
N PHE A 320 14.12 -20.29 14.04
CA PHE A 320 13.74 -19.09 14.77
C PHE A 320 13.48 -19.38 16.24
N GLY A 321 13.78 -18.41 17.09
CA GLY A 321 13.61 -18.56 18.53
C GLY A 321 12.14 -18.58 18.96
N PRO A 322 11.83 -19.18 20.13
CA PRO A 322 10.50 -19.12 20.73
C PRO A 322 9.97 -17.69 20.80
N GLY A 323 8.68 -17.50 20.51
CA GLY A 323 8.04 -16.19 20.52
C GLY A 323 8.20 -15.39 19.22
N SER A 324 8.91 -15.92 18.22
CA SER A 324 9.04 -15.29 16.91
C SER A 324 7.74 -15.30 16.12
N ARG A 325 7.52 -14.27 15.30
CA ARG A 325 6.30 -14.07 14.49
C ARG A 325 6.66 -13.81 13.03
N ILE A 326 6.02 -14.54 12.13
CA ILE A 326 6.21 -14.39 10.70
C ILE A 326 4.86 -14.03 10.07
N VAL A 327 4.78 -12.85 9.46
CA VAL A 327 3.60 -12.37 8.74
C VAL A 327 3.86 -12.51 7.25
N VAL A 328 2.95 -13.15 6.52
CA VAL A 328 3.08 -13.35 5.07
C VAL A 328 1.88 -12.75 4.37
N THR A 329 2.07 -11.86 3.40
CA THR A 329 0.99 -11.37 2.55
C THR A 329 0.96 -12.10 1.20
N THR A 330 -0.24 -12.46 0.73
CA THR A 330 -0.40 -13.11 -0.58
C THR A 330 -1.76 -12.82 -1.21
N ARG A 331 -1.87 -13.00 -2.52
CA ARG A 331 -3.16 -12.98 -3.25
C ARG A 331 -3.77 -14.37 -3.35
N ASP A 332 -2.97 -15.43 -3.21
CA ASP A 332 -3.40 -16.81 -3.36
C ASP A 332 -3.39 -17.53 -2.01
N LYS A 333 -4.57 -17.85 -1.51
CA LYS A 333 -4.75 -18.61 -0.27
C LYS A 333 -4.01 -19.96 -0.33
N GLY A 334 -3.92 -20.57 -1.51
CA GLY A 334 -3.29 -21.87 -1.71
C GLY A 334 -1.80 -21.88 -1.39
N VAL A 335 -1.11 -20.75 -1.52
CA VAL A 335 0.32 -20.63 -1.16
C VAL A 335 0.52 -20.84 0.35
N LEU A 336 -0.37 -20.26 1.17
CA LEU A 336 -0.32 -20.39 2.63
C LEU A 336 -0.72 -21.79 3.11
N GLU A 337 -1.74 -22.39 2.48
CA GLU A 337 -2.25 -23.72 2.81
C GLU A 337 -1.26 -24.83 2.48
N LYS A 338 -0.54 -24.72 1.35
CA LYS A 338 0.42 -25.74 0.89
C LYS A 338 1.75 -25.70 1.60
N PHE A 339 2.14 -24.56 2.18
CA PHE A 339 3.37 -24.46 2.95
C PHE A 339 3.32 -25.43 4.16
N ARG A 340 4.45 -25.79 4.78
CA ARG A 340 4.46 -26.70 5.96
C ARG A 340 4.21 -25.95 7.28
N GLY A 341 3.69 -26.64 8.30
CA GLY A 341 3.45 -26.10 9.66
C GLY A 341 2.00 -26.31 10.14
N GLU A 342 1.84 -26.93 11.32
CA GLU A 342 0.55 -27.38 11.86
C GLU A 342 -0.31 -26.25 12.47
N GLU A 343 0.31 -25.12 12.88
CA GLU A 343 -0.39 -23.99 13.53
C GLU A 343 -0.31 -22.69 12.71
N LYS A 344 -1.03 -22.65 11.58
CA LYS A 344 -1.12 -21.45 10.75
C LYS A 344 -2.42 -20.71 10.94
N LYS A 345 -2.33 -19.40 11.12
CA LYS A 345 -3.49 -18.54 11.20
C LYS A 345 -3.63 -17.74 9.91
N ILE A 346 -4.66 -18.06 9.13
CA ILE A 346 -4.90 -17.41 7.84
C ILE A 346 -6.06 -16.41 8.00
N HIS A 347 -5.77 -15.13 7.80
CA HIS A 347 -6.73 -14.04 7.85
C HIS A 347 -7.02 -13.50 6.45
N ARG A 348 -8.31 -13.40 6.10
CA ARG A 348 -8.76 -12.77 4.84
C ARG A 348 -9.02 -11.29 5.08
N VAL A 349 -8.33 -10.42 4.35
CA VAL A 349 -8.61 -8.98 4.39
C VAL A 349 -9.88 -8.68 3.62
N ASN A 350 -10.86 -8.12 4.32
CA ASN A 350 -12.12 -7.66 3.74
C ASN A 350 -11.98 -6.23 3.20
N GLY A 351 -12.90 -5.86 2.29
CA GLY A 351 -13.02 -4.47 1.82
C GLY A 351 -13.36 -3.52 2.96
N LEU A 352 -13.19 -2.22 2.71
CA LEU A 352 -13.75 -1.16 3.55
C LEU A 352 -15.27 -1.29 3.61
N GLU A 353 -15.84 -1.12 4.81
CA GLU A 353 -17.28 -0.97 4.98
C GLU A 353 -17.76 0.29 4.24
N PHE A 354 -19.05 0.38 3.93
CA PHE A 354 -19.55 1.43 3.02
C PHE A 354 -19.17 2.85 3.48
N GLU A 355 -19.34 3.13 4.76
CA GLU A 355 -19.02 4.42 5.37
C GLU A 355 -17.52 4.72 5.33
N GLU A 356 -16.67 3.74 5.67
CA GLU A 356 -15.22 3.87 5.59
C GLU A 356 -14.75 4.06 4.14
N ALA A 357 -15.36 3.33 3.20
CA ALA A 357 -15.10 3.42 1.77
C ALA A 357 -15.50 4.78 1.21
N PHE A 358 -16.62 5.33 1.70
CA PHE A 358 -17.11 6.65 1.31
C PHE A 358 -16.18 7.76 1.81
N GLU A 359 -15.76 7.70 3.07
CA GLU A 359 -14.78 8.64 3.63
C GLU A 359 -13.43 8.54 2.88
N HIS A 360 -12.93 7.32 2.68
CA HIS A 360 -11.70 7.08 1.94
C HIS A 360 -11.78 7.65 0.52
N PHE A 361 -12.90 7.47 -0.19
CA PHE A 361 -13.12 8.09 -1.49
C PHE A 361 -13.11 9.62 -1.43
N CYS A 362 -13.82 10.21 -0.47
CA CYS A 362 -13.91 11.67 -0.31
C CYS A 362 -12.53 12.30 -0.07
N ASN A 363 -11.69 11.65 0.75
CA ASN A 363 -10.32 12.09 1.00
C ASN A 363 -9.50 12.22 -0.31
N PHE A 364 -9.66 11.30 -1.26
CA PHE A 364 -8.97 11.37 -2.55
C PHE A 364 -9.66 12.26 -3.58
N ALA A 365 -10.99 12.33 -3.58
CA ALA A 365 -11.75 13.10 -4.56
C ALA A 365 -11.79 14.60 -4.23
N PHE A 366 -11.93 14.96 -2.96
CA PHE A 366 -12.20 16.32 -2.50
C PHE A 366 -11.09 16.89 -1.59
N LYS A 367 -10.13 16.06 -1.16
CA LYS A 367 -9.13 16.40 -0.12
C LYS A 367 -9.75 16.77 1.23
N GLU A 368 -10.98 16.33 1.46
CA GLU A 368 -11.75 16.50 2.70
C GLU A 368 -12.48 15.20 3.02
N ASN A 369 -12.80 14.97 4.28
CA ASN A 369 -13.52 13.77 4.75
C ASN A 369 -15.02 13.76 4.37
N HIS A 370 -15.49 14.76 3.63
CA HIS A 370 -16.90 14.95 3.30
C HIS A 370 -17.11 15.22 1.81
N CYS A 371 -18.23 14.72 1.28
CA CYS A 371 -18.64 14.99 -0.09
C CYS A 371 -19.55 16.23 -0.16
N PRO A 372 -19.35 17.14 -1.14
CA PRO A 372 -20.32 18.17 -1.47
C PRO A 372 -21.72 17.59 -1.74
N THR A 373 -22.77 18.22 -1.22
CA THR A 373 -24.16 17.72 -1.29
C THR A 373 -24.65 17.46 -2.71
N ASN A 374 -24.21 18.27 -3.68
CA ASN A 374 -24.56 18.14 -5.10
C ASN A 374 -23.89 16.95 -5.82
N LEU A 375 -22.84 16.35 -5.24
CA LEU A 375 -22.13 15.20 -5.78
C LEU A 375 -22.35 13.91 -4.97
N ASN A 376 -23.06 13.99 -3.84
CA ASN A 376 -23.24 12.89 -2.90
C ASN A 376 -23.78 11.61 -3.57
N TRP A 377 -24.81 11.74 -4.40
CA TRP A 377 -25.37 10.59 -5.14
C TRP A 377 -24.34 9.94 -6.08
N HIS A 378 -23.56 10.73 -6.83
CA HIS A 378 -22.54 10.21 -7.74
C HIS A 378 -21.40 9.54 -6.97
N SER A 379 -20.93 10.17 -5.88
CA SER A 379 -19.90 9.62 -5.00
C SER A 379 -20.32 8.28 -4.39
N ARG A 380 -21.57 8.16 -3.92
CA ARG A 380 -22.11 6.90 -3.41
C ARG A 380 -22.07 5.78 -4.46
N ARG A 381 -22.47 6.08 -5.70
CA ARG A 381 -22.41 5.10 -6.81
C ARG A 381 -20.99 4.64 -7.12
N VAL A 382 -20.00 5.55 -7.08
CA VAL A 382 -18.59 5.20 -7.28
C VAL A 382 -18.09 4.28 -6.17
N VAL A 383 -18.51 4.53 -4.93
CA VAL A 383 -18.16 3.70 -3.77
C VAL A 383 -18.81 2.32 -3.86
N GLU A 384 -20.09 2.23 -4.25
CA GLU A 384 -20.77 0.97 -4.52
C GLU A 384 -20.05 0.15 -5.61
N TYR A 385 -19.61 0.82 -6.69
CA TYR A 385 -18.86 0.19 -7.77
C TYR A 385 -17.52 -0.39 -7.28
N ALA A 386 -16.81 0.33 -6.43
CA ALA A 386 -15.50 -0.09 -5.92
C ALA A 386 -15.59 -1.28 -4.94
N LYS A 387 -16.79 -1.62 -4.44
CA LYS A 387 -17.05 -2.73 -3.50
C LYS A 387 -16.06 -2.76 -2.33
N GLY A 388 -15.75 -1.59 -1.78
CA GLY A 388 -14.84 -1.43 -0.64
C GLY A 388 -13.36 -1.67 -0.95
N ASN A 389 -12.92 -1.74 -2.22
CA ASN A 389 -11.50 -1.87 -2.55
C ASN A 389 -10.77 -0.51 -2.44
N PRO A 390 -9.84 -0.32 -1.47
CA PRO A 390 -9.17 0.95 -1.24
C PRO A 390 -8.42 1.50 -2.45
N LEU A 391 -7.74 0.65 -3.23
CA LEU A 391 -7.00 1.09 -4.40
C LEU A 391 -7.94 1.59 -5.50
N VAL A 392 -9.07 0.89 -5.74
CA VAL A 392 -10.07 1.34 -6.71
C VAL A 392 -10.66 2.68 -6.28
N LEU A 393 -11.01 2.83 -4.99
CA LEU A 393 -11.51 4.09 -4.43
C LEU A 393 -10.50 5.23 -4.59
N LYS A 394 -9.21 4.97 -4.31
CA LYS A 394 -8.12 5.94 -4.48
C LYS A 394 -7.97 6.37 -5.93
N VAL A 395 -7.94 5.42 -6.87
CA VAL A 395 -7.79 5.70 -8.31
C VAL A 395 -8.99 6.48 -8.84
N LEU A 396 -10.21 6.05 -8.53
CA LEU A 396 -11.44 6.73 -8.97
C LEU A 396 -11.56 8.11 -8.32
N GLY A 397 -11.29 8.23 -7.03
CA GLY A 397 -11.29 9.51 -6.32
C GLY A 397 -10.29 10.48 -6.91
N SER A 398 -9.05 10.04 -7.11
CA SER A 398 -7.97 10.87 -7.69
C SER A 398 -8.26 11.25 -9.15
N SER A 399 -8.86 10.36 -9.95
CA SER A 399 -9.24 10.64 -11.34
C SER A 399 -10.40 11.65 -11.46
N LEU A 400 -11.30 11.67 -10.46
CA LEU A 400 -12.44 12.58 -10.39
C LEU A 400 -12.12 13.88 -9.64
N CYS A 401 -10.94 13.95 -8.99
CA CYS A 401 -10.47 15.10 -8.26
C CYS A 401 -10.44 16.34 -9.17
N LEU A 402 -11.07 17.43 -8.72
CA LEU A 402 -11.17 18.72 -9.42
C LEU A 402 -11.94 18.71 -10.76
N LYS A 403 -12.65 17.63 -11.10
CA LYS A 403 -13.49 17.59 -12.32
C LYS A 403 -14.89 18.15 -12.09
N ARG A 404 -15.42 18.86 -13.09
CA ARG A 404 -16.80 19.38 -13.09
C ARG A 404 -17.82 18.25 -13.11
N LYS A 405 -19.03 18.49 -12.57
CA LYS A 405 -20.15 17.52 -12.52
C LYS A 405 -20.39 16.76 -13.84
N SER A 406 -20.27 17.43 -14.99
CA SER A 406 -20.43 16.80 -16.31
C SER A 406 -19.47 15.63 -16.57
N HIS A 407 -18.26 15.64 -16.00
CA HIS A 407 -17.31 14.52 -16.16
C HIS A 407 -17.63 13.34 -15.23
N TRP A 408 -18.40 13.55 -14.17
CA TRP A 408 -18.90 12.47 -13.30
C TRP A 408 -20.07 11.71 -13.94
N GLU A 409 -20.77 12.36 -14.87
CA GLU A 409 -21.89 11.79 -15.65
C GLU A 409 -21.39 11.07 -16.92
N ASN A 410 -20.25 11.50 -17.48
CA ASN A 410 -19.75 11.07 -18.78
C ASN A 410 -18.63 10.00 -18.72
N GLY A 411 -18.41 9.35 -17.57
CA GLY A 411 -17.31 8.38 -17.42
C GLY A 411 -17.41 7.17 -18.38
N THR A 412 -18.62 6.79 -18.77
CA THR A 412 -18.90 5.75 -19.77
C THR A 412 -18.74 6.23 -21.21
N ASP A 413 -18.68 7.54 -21.46
CA ASP A 413 -18.51 8.09 -22.80
C ASP A 413 -17.10 7.86 -23.35
N ALA A 414 -16.11 7.57 -22.51
CA ALA A 414 -14.77 7.19 -22.97
C ALA A 414 -14.68 5.71 -23.41
N ILE A 415 -15.69 4.88 -23.09
CA ILE A 415 -15.66 3.45 -23.36
C ILE A 415 -16.19 3.20 -24.77
N GLU A 416 -15.27 3.05 -25.73
CA GLU A 416 -15.59 2.77 -27.12
C GLU A 416 -15.65 1.26 -27.44
N GLY A 417 -15.00 0.44 -26.63
CA GLY A 417 -14.91 -1.01 -26.83
C GLY A 417 -14.82 -1.81 -25.53
N ILE A 418 -15.49 -2.97 -25.49
CA ILE A 418 -15.47 -3.91 -24.36
C ILE A 418 -15.09 -5.30 -24.85
N PHE A 419 -14.16 -5.93 -24.16
CA PHE A 419 -13.71 -7.31 -24.40
C PHE A 419 -13.99 -8.15 -23.14
N LEU A 420 -14.86 -9.15 -23.26
CA LEU A 420 -15.27 -10.03 -22.17
C LEU A 420 -14.64 -11.41 -22.35
N ASP A 421 -13.72 -11.77 -21.45
CA ASP A 421 -13.09 -13.10 -21.41
C ASP A 421 -14.00 -14.10 -20.70
N LEU A 422 -14.58 -15.01 -21.47
CA LEU A 422 -15.51 -16.02 -20.99
C LEU A 422 -14.82 -17.25 -20.38
N SER A 423 -13.50 -17.35 -20.45
CA SER A 423 -12.75 -18.47 -19.84
C SER A 423 -12.90 -18.55 -18.32
N LYS A 424 -13.20 -17.42 -17.69
CA LYS A 424 -13.30 -17.27 -16.23
C LYS A 424 -14.74 -17.13 -15.74
N ILE A 425 -15.72 -17.12 -16.65
CA ILE A 425 -17.11 -16.77 -16.34
C ILE A 425 -18.01 -17.97 -16.63
N LYS A 426 -18.60 -18.56 -15.57
CA LYS A 426 -19.48 -19.73 -15.69
C LYS A 426 -20.86 -19.41 -16.28
N CYS A 427 -21.34 -18.19 -16.11
CA CYS A 427 -22.62 -17.72 -16.68
C CYS A 427 -22.60 -16.20 -16.87
N ILE A 428 -23.19 -15.73 -17.97
CA ILE A 428 -23.44 -14.31 -18.22
C ILE A 428 -24.93 -14.12 -18.39
N ASN A 429 -25.53 -13.33 -17.51
CA ASN A 429 -26.87 -12.80 -17.67
C ASN A 429 -26.75 -11.28 -17.75
N LEU A 430 -26.83 -10.74 -18.97
CA LEU A 430 -26.81 -9.29 -19.19
C LEU A 430 -28.26 -8.79 -19.20
N ASP A 431 -28.52 -7.79 -18.38
CA ASP A 431 -29.76 -7.02 -18.48
C ASP A 431 -29.83 -6.33 -19.85
N PRO A 432 -31.00 -6.26 -20.50
CA PRO A 432 -31.16 -5.57 -21.79
C PRO A 432 -30.63 -4.13 -21.80
N GLY A 433 -30.62 -3.47 -20.64
CA GLY A 433 -30.14 -2.11 -20.44
C GLY A 433 -28.69 -2.01 -19.95
N ALA A 434 -27.93 -3.11 -19.89
CA ALA A 434 -26.58 -3.14 -19.32
C ALA A 434 -25.62 -2.13 -19.97
N PHE A 435 -25.83 -1.79 -21.24
CA PHE A 435 -25.00 -0.87 -22.02
C PHE A 435 -25.69 0.45 -22.39
N THR A 436 -26.91 0.70 -21.92
CA THR A 436 -27.73 1.87 -22.34
C THR A 436 -27.06 3.21 -22.05
N ASN A 437 -26.27 3.30 -20.98
CA ASN A 437 -25.56 4.52 -20.59
C ASN A 437 -24.14 4.65 -21.20
N MET A 438 -23.72 3.70 -22.06
CA MET A 438 -22.42 3.73 -22.74
C MET A 438 -22.60 4.27 -24.17
N SER A 439 -22.85 5.57 -24.28
CA SER A 439 -23.27 6.24 -25.52
C SER A 439 -22.26 6.10 -26.69
N ASN A 440 -20.98 5.92 -26.36
CA ASN A 440 -19.88 5.77 -27.31
C ASN A 440 -19.41 4.33 -27.50
N LEU A 441 -20.04 3.34 -26.85
CA LEU A 441 -19.69 1.94 -27.08
C LEU A 441 -20.04 1.55 -28.52
N ARG A 442 -19.01 1.16 -29.28
CA ARG A 442 -19.12 0.72 -30.68
C ARG A 442 -18.75 -0.75 -30.84
N LEU A 443 -17.81 -1.24 -30.04
CA LEU A 443 -17.29 -2.60 -30.17
C LEU A 443 -17.60 -3.43 -28.93
N LEU A 444 -18.17 -4.61 -29.13
CA LEU A 444 -18.34 -5.60 -28.08
C LEU A 444 -17.80 -6.96 -28.55
N LYS A 445 -16.82 -7.49 -27.83
CA LYS A 445 -16.20 -8.79 -28.12
C LYS A 445 -16.34 -9.76 -26.94
N PHE A 446 -16.84 -10.95 -27.22
CA PHE A 446 -16.84 -12.07 -26.29
C PHE A 446 -15.75 -13.04 -26.71
N TYR A 447 -14.72 -13.18 -25.87
CA TYR A 447 -13.59 -14.06 -26.13
C TYR A 447 -13.77 -15.41 -25.42
N VAL A 448 -13.67 -16.51 -26.18
CA VAL A 448 -13.63 -17.87 -25.67
C VAL A 448 -12.31 -18.51 -26.11
N PRO A 449 -11.43 -18.98 -25.20
CA PRO A 449 -10.18 -19.61 -25.62
C PRO A 449 -10.43 -20.97 -26.27
N LYS A 450 -9.61 -21.28 -27.29
CA LYS A 450 -9.65 -22.48 -28.16
C LYS A 450 -9.68 -23.85 -27.46
N PHE A 451 -9.49 -23.93 -26.15
CA PHE A 451 -9.31 -25.17 -25.38
C PHE A 451 -10.37 -25.42 -24.30
N TYR A 452 -11.40 -24.58 -24.20
CA TYR A 452 -12.50 -24.79 -23.26
C TYR A 452 -13.77 -25.21 -23.98
N GLU A 453 -14.10 -26.50 -23.93
CA GLU A 453 -15.46 -26.96 -24.18
C GLU A 453 -16.31 -26.52 -22.98
N ILE A 454 -16.95 -25.34 -23.02
CA ILE A 454 -17.93 -25.03 -21.99
C ILE A 454 -19.15 -25.95 -22.17
N GLU A 455 -19.43 -26.76 -21.15
CA GLU A 455 -20.42 -27.84 -21.19
C GLU A 455 -21.86 -27.28 -21.33
N ARG A 456 -22.11 -26.08 -20.79
CA ARG A 456 -23.37 -25.34 -20.89
C ARG A 456 -23.08 -23.87 -21.14
N PHE A 457 -23.43 -23.36 -22.33
CA PHE A 457 -23.08 -22.01 -22.77
C PHE A 457 -24.25 -21.02 -22.65
N PRO A 458 -23.93 -19.70 -22.57
CA PRO A 458 -24.88 -18.62 -22.38
C PRO A 458 -25.70 -18.41 -23.65
N LYS A 459 -26.98 -18.11 -23.46
CA LYS A 459 -27.85 -17.62 -24.54
C LYS A 459 -27.24 -16.35 -25.14
N PHE A 460 -27.58 -16.06 -26.39
CA PHE A 460 -27.22 -14.80 -27.02
C PHE A 460 -27.54 -13.62 -26.07
N PRO A 461 -26.59 -12.70 -25.84
CA PRO A 461 -26.77 -11.66 -24.84
C PRO A 461 -27.88 -10.70 -25.27
N GLN A 462 -28.80 -10.37 -24.37
CA GLN A 462 -29.76 -9.30 -24.63
C GLN A 462 -29.03 -7.96 -24.53
N ILE A 463 -28.75 -7.37 -25.69
CA ILE A 463 -27.99 -6.12 -25.82
C ILE A 463 -28.79 -5.09 -26.61
N SER A 464 -28.66 -3.83 -26.19
CA SER A 464 -29.24 -2.67 -26.86
C SER A 464 -28.19 -1.54 -26.89
N GLY A 465 -28.29 -0.64 -27.87
CA GLY A 465 -27.40 0.51 -28.01
C GLY A 465 -26.80 0.67 -29.40
N LYS A 466 -25.87 1.62 -29.53
CA LYS A 466 -25.21 2.02 -30.81
C LYS A 466 -24.01 1.15 -31.17
N ILE A 467 -24.10 -0.16 -30.93
CA ILE A 467 -23.01 -1.10 -31.19
C ILE A 467 -22.88 -1.29 -32.70
N THR A 468 -21.70 -1.03 -33.24
CA THR A 468 -21.41 -1.20 -34.68
C THR A 468 -20.69 -2.50 -34.97
N ARG A 469 -19.96 -3.09 -34.01
CA ARG A 469 -19.21 -4.34 -34.20
C ARG A 469 -19.45 -5.30 -33.04
N LEU A 470 -20.00 -6.47 -33.36
CA LEU A 470 -20.26 -7.55 -32.39
C LEU A 470 -19.48 -8.80 -32.78
N TYR A 471 -18.57 -9.21 -31.90
CA TYR A 471 -17.76 -10.41 -32.05
C TYR A 471 -18.19 -11.47 -31.03
N LEU A 472 -18.74 -12.57 -31.55
CA LEU A 472 -19.16 -13.75 -30.82
C LEU A 472 -18.42 -15.00 -31.35
N ASP A 473 -17.29 -14.80 -32.03
CA ASP A 473 -16.49 -15.87 -32.63
C ASP A 473 -16.09 -16.93 -31.58
N GLN A 474 -16.16 -18.21 -31.96
CA GLN A 474 -15.85 -19.38 -31.13
C GLN A 474 -16.72 -19.51 -29.86
N SER A 475 -17.88 -18.84 -29.82
CA SER A 475 -18.86 -19.03 -28.73
C SER A 475 -19.72 -20.27 -28.97
N ALA A 476 -20.38 -20.80 -27.93
CA ALA A 476 -21.35 -21.88 -28.09
C ALA A 476 -22.80 -21.42 -27.98
N ILE A 477 -23.09 -20.28 -28.60
CA ILE A 477 -24.46 -19.86 -28.90
C ILE A 477 -25.16 -20.93 -29.76
N GLU A 478 -26.43 -21.19 -29.46
CA GLU A 478 -27.24 -22.15 -30.23
C GLU A 478 -28.14 -21.45 -31.26
N GLU A 479 -28.55 -20.22 -30.96
CA GLU A 479 -29.40 -19.41 -31.84
C GLU A 479 -29.09 -17.92 -31.70
N VAL A 480 -29.23 -17.19 -32.81
CA VAL A 480 -29.35 -15.72 -32.78
C VAL A 480 -30.84 -15.38 -32.60
N PRO A 481 -31.25 -14.76 -31.48
CA PRO A 481 -32.64 -14.53 -31.13
C PRO A 481 -33.23 -13.34 -31.91
N SER A 482 -34.55 -13.18 -31.85
CA SER A 482 -35.25 -12.07 -32.49
C SER A 482 -34.84 -10.70 -31.98
N SER A 483 -34.33 -10.59 -30.74
CA SER A 483 -33.86 -9.33 -30.14
C SER A 483 -32.64 -8.72 -30.85
N ILE A 484 -32.00 -9.43 -31.77
CA ILE A 484 -30.95 -8.87 -32.63
C ILE A 484 -31.44 -7.63 -33.40
N GLU A 485 -32.75 -7.53 -33.68
CA GLU A 485 -33.35 -6.39 -34.37
C GLU A 485 -33.15 -5.04 -33.67
N CYS A 486 -32.81 -5.06 -32.38
CA CYS A 486 -32.51 -3.85 -31.60
C CYS A 486 -31.15 -3.20 -31.95
N LEU A 487 -30.26 -3.92 -32.65
CA LEU A 487 -28.91 -3.45 -33.00
C LEU A 487 -28.88 -2.81 -34.39
N THR A 488 -29.69 -1.77 -34.61
CA THR A 488 -29.89 -1.16 -35.94
C THR A 488 -28.63 -0.55 -36.55
N ASP A 489 -27.66 -0.17 -35.71
CA ASP A 489 -26.37 0.44 -36.11
C ASP A 489 -25.26 -0.61 -36.34
N LEU A 490 -25.58 -1.91 -36.22
CA LEU A 490 -24.59 -2.97 -36.35
C LEU A 490 -24.10 -3.08 -37.79
N GLU A 491 -22.80 -2.86 -38.00
CA GLU A 491 -22.10 -2.97 -39.28
C GLU A 491 -21.44 -4.34 -39.45
N VAL A 492 -20.94 -4.94 -38.37
CA VAL A 492 -20.21 -6.22 -38.39
C VAL A 492 -20.79 -7.18 -37.36
N LEU A 493 -21.21 -8.35 -37.83
CA LEU A 493 -21.58 -9.48 -36.99
C LEU A 493 -20.68 -10.68 -37.28
N ASP A 494 -19.83 -11.01 -36.30
CA ASP A 494 -18.88 -12.11 -36.40
C ASP A 494 -19.30 -13.26 -35.48
N LEU A 495 -19.73 -14.36 -36.09
CA LEU A 495 -20.17 -15.61 -35.47
C LEU A 495 -19.27 -16.79 -35.92
N ARG A 496 -18.05 -16.52 -36.37
CA ARG A 496 -17.15 -17.57 -36.89
C ARG A 496 -16.91 -18.65 -35.86
N ASP A 497 -16.80 -19.89 -36.34
CA ASP A 497 -16.53 -21.08 -35.52
C ASP A 497 -17.52 -21.28 -34.35
N CYS A 498 -18.75 -20.75 -34.42
CA CYS A 498 -19.80 -21.07 -33.45
C CYS A 498 -20.36 -22.47 -33.71
N LYS A 499 -19.63 -23.49 -33.27
CA LYS A 499 -19.92 -24.90 -33.60
C LYS A 499 -21.30 -25.38 -33.16
N ARG A 500 -21.93 -24.74 -32.16
CA ARG A 500 -23.28 -25.10 -31.68
C ARG A 500 -24.41 -24.28 -32.33
N LEU A 501 -24.09 -23.30 -33.17
CA LEU A 501 -25.09 -22.43 -33.80
C LEU A 501 -25.93 -23.25 -34.79
N LYS A 502 -27.24 -23.33 -34.54
CA LYS A 502 -28.19 -24.08 -35.38
C LYS A 502 -29.07 -23.15 -36.22
N ARG A 503 -29.38 -21.96 -35.72
CA ARG A 503 -30.38 -21.06 -36.31
C ARG A 503 -29.98 -19.60 -36.17
N ILE A 504 -30.29 -18.82 -37.20
CA ILE A 504 -30.30 -17.36 -37.14
C ILE A 504 -31.77 -16.93 -37.27
N SER A 505 -32.25 -16.03 -36.41
CA SER A 505 -33.62 -15.51 -36.50
C SER A 505 -33.84 -14.76 -37.82
N THR A 506 -35.02 -14.89 -38.44
CA THR A 506 -35.41 -14.09 -39.62
C THR A 506 -35.44 -12.58 -39.33
N ARG A 507 -35.51 -12.18 -38.05
CA ARG A 507 -35.44 -10.77 -37.64
C ARG A 507 -34.07 -10.12 -37.86
N PHE A 508 -33.02 -10.88 -38.19
CA PHE A 508 -31.72 -10.32 -38.57
C PHE A 508 -31.80 -9.39 -39.79
N CYS A 509 -32.81 -9.54 -40.65
CA CYS A 509 -33.03 -8.66 -41.80
C CYS A 509 -33.33 -7.20 -41.41
N LYS A 510 -33.67 -6.93 -40.14
CA LYS A 510 -33.86 -5.57 -39.61
C LYS A 510 -32.54 -4.84 -39.29
N LEU A 511 -31.40 -5.51 -39.40
CA LEU A 511 -30.07 -4.92 -39.24
C LEU A 511 -29.71 -4.07 -40.48
N ARG A 512 -30.28 -2.87 -40.57
CA ARG A 512 -30.20 -2.02 -41.77
C ARG A 512 -28.78 -1.57 -42.11
N SER A 513 -27.91 -1.45 -41.11
CA SER A 513 -26.53 -0.98 -41.28
C SER A 513 -25.52 -2.12 -41.50
N LEU A 514 -25.96 -3.39 -41.50
CA LEU A 514 -25.05 -4.53 -41.53
C LEU A 514 -24.33 -4.59 -42.87
N VAL A 515 -23.00 -4.62 -42.81
CA VAL A 515 -22.09 -4.68 -43.96
C VAL A 515 -21.47 -6.07 -44.09
N ASP A 516 -21.05 -6.64 -42.97
CA ASP A 516 -20.32 -7.92 -42.91
C ASP A 516 -20.99 -8.92 -41.99
N LEU A 517 -21.29 -10.11 -42.53
CA LEU A 517 -21.78 -11.26 -41.78
C LEU A 517 -20.82 -12.44 -41.94
N PHE A 518 -20.14 -12.81 -40.85
CA PHE A 518 -19.26 -13.99 -40.83
C PHE A 518 -19.88 -15.10 -40.01
N VAL A 519 -20.25 -16.22 -40.66
CA VAL A 519 -20.77 -17.43 -39.99
C VAL A 519 -19.96 -18.67 -40.37
N ASN A 520 -18.79 -18.49 -41.00
CA ASN A 520 -17.96 -19.60 -41.42
C ASN A 520 -17.48 -20.45 -40.24
N GLY A 521 -17.37 -21.76 -40.44
CA GLY A 521 -17.06 -22.74 -39.39
C GLY A 521 -18.23 -23.08 -38.45
N CYS A 522 -19.45 -22.57 -38.71
CA CYS A 522 -20.66 -22.96 -37.97
C CYS A 522 -21.21 -24.29 -38.49
N LEU A 523 -20.58 -25.41 -38.08
CA LEU A 523 -20.84 -26.76 -38.59
C LEU A 523 -22.29 -27.26 -38.44
N ASN A 524 -23.06 -26.73 -37.48
CA ASN A 524 -24.44 -27.15 -37.21
C ASN A 524 -25.50 -26.18 -37.79
N LEU A 525 -25.08 -25.15 -38.52
CA LEU A 525 -25.99 -24.22 -39.17
C LEU A 525 -26.47 -24.85 -40.48
N GLU A 526 -27.67 -25.45 -40.44
CA GLU A 526 -28.23 -26.21 -41.57
C GLU A 526 -28.93 -25.36 -42.63
N ARG A 527 -29.41 -24.16 -42.24
CA ARG A 527 -30.19 -23.28 -43.14
C ARG A 527 -29.88 -21.82 -42.88
N PHE A 528 -29.82 -21.04 -43.95
CA PHE A 528 -29.82 -19.58 -43.85
C PHE A 528 -31.27 -19.07 -43.67
N PRO A 529 -31.51 -18.07 -42.81
CA PRO A 529 -32.84 -17.49 -42.60
C PRO A 529 -33.41 -16.80 -43.84
N GLU A 530 -34.74 -16.82 -43.99
CA GLU A 530 -35.41 -16.01 -45.01
C GLU A 530 -35.23 -14.51 -44.76
N ILE A 531 -34.95 -13.77 -45.83
CA ILE A 531 -34.69 -12.33 -45.84
C ILE A 531 -35.99 -11.62 -46.24
N LEU A 532 -36.78 -11.24 -45.25
CA LEU A 532 -38.13 -10.69 -45.46
C LEU A 532 -38.15 -9.20 -45.84
N GLU A 533 -37.02 -8.51 -45.69
CA GLU A 533 -36.85 -7.07 -45.97
C GLU A 533 -35.55 -6.83 -46.73
N LYS A 534 -35.48 -5.78 -47.57
CA LYS A 534 -34.26 -5.44 -48.31
C LYS A 534 -33.14 -4.98 -47.38
N MET A 535 -31.94 -5.54 -47.55
CA MET A 535 -30.72 -5.14 -46.84
C MET A 535 -29.73 -4.48 -47.81
N GLU A 536 -29.80 -3.16 -47.93
CA GLU A 536 -29.06 -2.39 -48.94
C GLU A 536 -27.54 -2.31 -48.68
N HIS A 537 -27.12 -2.48 -47.42
CA HIS A 537 -25.74 -2.27 -47.00
C HIS A 537 -24.93 -3.56 -46.83
N LEU A 538 -25.57 -4.74 -46.89
CA LEU A 538 -24.90 -6.01 -46.66
C LEU A 538 -24.05 -6.38 -47.89
N LYS A 539 -22.73 -6.28 -47.74
CA LYS A 539 -21.76 -6.47 -48.83
C LYS A 539 -21.11 -7.84 -48.81
N ARG A 540 -20.84 -8.40 -47.63
CA ARG A 540 -20.04 -9.62 -47.50
C ARG A 540 -20.70 -10.64 -46.59
N ILE A 541 -20.85 -11.86 -47.10
CA ILE A 541 -21.34 -13.01 -46.33
C ILE A 541 -20.35 -14.16 -46.48
N ASN A 542 -19.88 -14.71 -45.37
CA ASN A 542 -19.07 -15.92 -45.38
C ASN A 542 -19.79 -17.09 -44.71
N LEU A 543 -20.13 -18.10 -45.52
CA LEU A 543 -20.83 -19.33 -45.16
C LEU A 543 -19.92 -20.57 -45.22
N ASP A 544 -18.61 -20.42 -45.43
CA ASP A 544 -17.68 -21.54 -45.57
C ASP A 544 -17.70 -22.47 -44.36
N GLY A 545 -17.73 -23.79 -44.57
CA GLY A 545 -17.74 -24.75 -43.46
C GLY A 545 -19.01 -24.68 -42.58
N THR A 546 -20.15 -24.36 -43.20
CA THR A 546 -21.50 -24.54 -42.61
C THR A 546 -22.18 -25.78 -43.20
N ALA A 547 -23.28 -26.24 -42.61
CA ALA A 547 -24.10 -27.34 -43.13
C ALA A 547 -25.22 -26.84 -44.08
N ILE A 548 -25.12 -25.60 -44.57
CA ILE A 548 -26.10 -25.00 -45.47
C ILE A 548 -25.94 -25.63 -46.86
N THR A 549 -26.98 -26.33 -47.32
CA THR A 549 -27.00 -26.98 -48.64
C THR A 549 -27.70 -26.14 -49.71
N GLU A 550 -28.65 -25.29 -49.31
CA GLU A 550 -29.44 -24.45 -50.21
C GLU A 550 -29.57 -23.03 -49.63
N LEU A 551 -29.46 -22.03 -50.50
CA LEU A 551 -29.70 -20.63 -50.16
C LEU A 551 -31.18 -20.28 -50.40
N PRO A 552 -31.84 -19.54 -49.49
CA PRO A 552 -33.24 -19.15 -49.68
C PRO A 552 -33.41 -18.22 -50.89
N SER A 553 -34.54 -18.33 -51.59
CA SER A 553 -34.88 -17.47 -52.75
C SER A 553 -34.87 -15.97 -52.43
N SER A 554 -35.05 -15.63 -51.15
CA SER A 554 -35.01 -14.26 -50.62
C SER A 554 -33.62 -13.59 -50.66
N PHE A 555 -32.57 -14.25 -51.17
CA PHE A 555 -31.27 -13.59 -51.46
C PHE A 555 -31.39 -12.43 -52.45
N GLU A 556 -32.46 -12.38 -53.26
CA GLU A 556 -32.79 -11.20 -54.09
C GLU A 556 -32.98 -9.91 -53.28
N ASN A 557 -33.26 -10.02 -51.97
CA ASN A 557 -33.38 -8.89 -51.05
C ASN A 557 -32.03 -8.37 -50.54
N LEU A 558 -30.90 -8.83 -51.11
CA LEU A 558 -29.55 -8.35 -50.82
C LEU A 558 -28.95 -7.61 -52.04
N PRO A 559 -29.49 -6.45 -52.44
CA PRO A 559 -29.06 -5.76 -53.66
C PRO A 559 -27.62 -5.22 -53.61
N GLY A 560 -27.03 -5.10 -52.41
CA GLY A 560 -25.67 -4.61 -52.19
C GLY A 560 -24.62 -5.69 -52.00
N LEU A 561 -24.96 -6.97 -52.16
CA LEU A 561 -24.05 -8.09 -51.91
C LEU A 561 -22.93 -8.12 -52.96
N GLU A 562 -21.68 -7.97 -52.52
CA GLU A 562 -20.47 -7.95 -53.34
C GLU A 562 -19.73 -9.29 -53.28
N GLU A 563 -19.65 -9.91 -52.09
CA GLU A 563 -18.90 -11.16 -51.86
C GLU A 563 -19.73 -12.19 -51.09
N LEU A 564 -19.78 -13.42 -51.61
CA LEU A 564 -20.38 -14.59 -50.95
C LEU A 564 -19.38 -15.75 -50.99
N PHE A 565 -18.95 -16.23 -49.82
CA PHE A 565 -18.02 -17.36 -49.69
C PHE A 565 -18.77 -18.61 -49.21
N GLN A 566 -18.73 -19.70 -50.01
CA GLN A 566 -19.25 -21.02 -49.66
C GLN A 566 -18.49 -22.10 -50.45
N LEU A 567 -17.59 -22.85 -49.80
CA LEU A 567 -16.81 -23.94 -50.40
C LEU A 567 -17.61 -25.26 -50.46
N ASP A 568 -17.53 -25.93 -51.62
CA ASP A 568 -18.21 -27.15 -52.07
C ASP A 568 -19.69 -27.02 -52.50
N GLN A 569 -19.97 -26.14 -53.46
CA GLN A 569 -20.42 -26.48 -54.82
C GLN A 569 -20.61 -25.18 -55.61
N LEU A 570 -20.23 -25.20 -56.88
CA LEU A 570 -20.50 -24.14 -57.85
C LEU A 570 -21.98 -23.68 -57.77
N LEU A 571 -22.23 -22.53 -57.15
CA LEU A 571 -23.31 -21.65 -57.53
C LEU A 571 -22.73 -20.38 -58.15
N VAL A 572 -22.03 -20.58 -59.26
CA VAL A 572 -22.18 -19.64 -60.37
C VAL A 572 -23.61 -19.82 -60.85
N ASN A 573 -24.50 -18.91 -60.44
CA ASN A 573 -25.75 -18.49 -61.10
C ASN A 573 -26.82 -18.04 -60.09
N TYR A 574 -26.56 -17.01 -59.31
CA TYR A 574 -27.65 -16.16 -58.82
C TYR A 574 -27.28 -14.69 -59.02
N HIS A 575 -28.06 -14.05 -59.88
CA HIS A 575 -28.07 -12.64 -60.28
C HIS A 575 -27.12 -12.18 -61.42
N PRO A 576 -27.64 -11.55 -62.52
CA PRO A 576 -26.85 -11.06 -63.66
C PRO A 576 -25.86 -9.90 -63.39
N LEU A 577 -25.63 -9.51 -62.13
CA LEU A 577 -24.85 -8.32 -61.79
C LEU A 577 -23.43 -8.62 -61.28
N LEU A 578 -23.06 -9.89 -61.06
CA LEU A 578 -21.71 -10.30 -60.60
C LEU A 578 -20.85 -10.89 -61.73
N GLN A 579 -20.93 -10.33 -62.95
CA GLN A 579 -19.97 -10.63 -64.03
C GLN A 579 -18.94 -9.51 -64.20
N ILE A 580 -18.10 -9.21 -63.21
CA ILE A 580 -16.85 -8.48 -63.48
C ILE A 580 -15.71 -9.03 -62.62
N GLN A 581 -14.68 -9.49 -63.33
CA GLN A 581 -13.30 -9.77 -62.92
C GLN A 581 -12.98 -11.07 -62.16
N THR A 582 -12.89 -12.16 -62.93
CA THR A 582 -11.74 -13.07 -62.83
C THR A 582 -11.04 -13.15 -64.19
N HIS A 583 -9.86 -12.54 -64.29
CA HIS A 583 -8.85 -12.90 -65.29
C HIS A 583 -7.68 -13.51 -64.52
N PHE A 584 -7.26 -14.67 -65.02
CA PHE A 584 -6.25 -15.64 -64.58
C PHE A 584 -5.13 -15.18 -63.66
#